data_AF-A0A075GBP9-F1
#
_entry.id   AF-A0A075GBP9-F1
#
_cell.length_a   1.000
_cell.length_b   1.000
_cell.length_c   1.000
_cell.angle_alpha   90.00
_cell.angle_beta   90.00
_cell.angle_gamma   90.00
#
_symmetry.space_group_name_H-M   'P 1'
#
loop_
_entity.id
_entity.type
_entity.pdbx_description
1 polymer ?
#
loop_
_entity_poly.entity_id
_entity_poly.type
_entity_poly.pdbx_seq_one_letter_code
_entity_poly.pdbx_strand_id
1 'polypeptide(L)'
;MKPHVLRIGHRPERDKRISTHVALTARAFGAAGLTLHRPDSRVVATVEDVTQRFGGDFGIATTTRPRAVARGWRGGVVHLTMFGTPLAEAAPLLRHERDLLVIVGAERVPRWAFELADWNVAVGRQPHSEVAALAILLAELDPRWAQPELDGELQVSPSAQRRRLATIPTEQECLALHGGAGSPAPLLAHCRAVAGMAAAVTDALGGNVALANAGALLHDIGRTRAAGVEHCALGAAMAAEAGFHPGVAHIIRAHVGGGLPQREARALGLPPGDYLPRTLEARVVAACDNLYAGSRRRPLADCTAWLQSQGLKMAARRVTRVHRRVSRRLGRDLAEF
;
A
#
# COMPACT_ATOMS: atom_id res chain seq x y z
N MET A 1 8.28 10.62 -3.06
CA MET A 1 7.30 11.64 -3.50
C MET A 1 6.14 10.93 -4.19
N LYS A 2 4.91 11.44 -4.12
CA LYS A 2 3.78 10.92 -4.91
C LYS A 2 3.35 12.02 -5.90
N PRO A 3 3.78 12.01 -7.17
CA PRO A 3 3.43 13.05 -8.13
C PRO A 3 1.92 13.13 -8.37
N HIS A 4 1.40 14.29 -8.78
CA HIS A 4 0.03 14.45 -9.25
C HIS A 4 0.02 14.64 -10.77
N VAL A 5 -0.94 14.07 -11.48
CA VAL A 5 -0.99 14.16 -12.95
C VAL A 5 -2.09 15.15 -13.38
N LEU A 6 -1.79 16.07 -14.29
CA LEU A 6 -2.78 16.92 -14.96
C LEU A 6 -2.94 16.46 -16.41
N ARG A 7 -4.04 15.76 -16.68
CA ARG A 7 -4.38 15.28 -18.03
C ARG A 7 -5.12 16.38 -18.79
N ILE A 8 -4.50 16.96 -19.81
CA ILE A 8 -5.08 18.05 -20.60
C ILE A 8 -5.49 17.63 -22.02
N GLY A 9 -6.62 18.20 -22.48
CA GLY A 9 -7.05 18.06 -23.87
C GLY A 9 -7.91 16.82 -24.14
N HIS A 10 -8.42 16.17 -23.10
CA HIS A 10 -9.34 15.03 -23.22
C HIS A 10 -10.59 15.41 -24.03
N ARG A 11 -10.96 14.53 -24.97
CA ARG A 11 -12.20 14.61 -25.73
C ARG A 11 -13.14 13.48 -25.32
N PRO A 12 -14.25 13.75 -24.63
CA PRO A 12 -15.16 12.71 -24.16
C PRO A 12 -15.65 11.75 -25.25
N GLU A 13 -15.77 12.20 -26.48
CA GLU A 13 -16.19 11.42 -27.64
C GLU A 13 -15.12 10.43 -28.14
N ARG A 14 -13.83 10.70 -27.92
CA ARG A 14 -12.71 9.97 -28.56
C ARG A 14 -11.72 9.35 -27.57
N ASP A 15 -11.37 10.08 -26.52
CA ASP A 15 -10.17 9.79 -25.73
C ASP A 15 -10.46 8.97 -24.45
N LYS A 16 -11.70 8.49 -24.25
CA LYS A 16 -12.11 7.73 -23.04
C LYS A 16 -11.09 6.67 -22.66
N ARG A 17 -10.73 5.79 -23.61
CA ARG A 17 -9.80 4.69 -23.37
C ARG A 17 -8.41 5.21 -23.00
N ILE A 18 -7.85 6.15 -23.75
CA ILE A 18 -6.48 6.64 -23.52
C ILE A 18 -6.41 7.41 -22.20
N SER A 19 -7.39 8.26 -21.89
CA SER A 19 -7.44 8.98 -20.60
C SER A 19 -7.61 8.03 -19.41
N THR A 20 -8.41 6.96 -19.54
CA THR A 20 -8.44 5.87 -18.54
C THR A 20 -7.08 5.20 -18.39
N HIS A 21 -6.40 4.87 -19.49
CA HIS A 21 -5.05 4.29 -19.44
C HIS A 21 -4.04 5.23 -18.75
N VAL A 22 -4.06 6.54 -19.05
CA VAL A 22 -3.21 7.52 -18.36
C VAL A 22 -3.47 7.51 -16.86
N ALA A 23 -4.74 7.51 -16.42
CA ALA A 23 -5.09 7.49 -15.01
C ALA A 23 -4.66 6.18 -14.32
N LEU A 24 -4.90 5.03 -14.94
CA LEU A 24 -4.48 3.75 -14.37
C LEU A 24 -2.96 3.56 -14.37
N THR A 25 -2.25 4.12 -15.36
CA THR A 25 -0.78 4.20 -15.35
C THR A 25 -0.30 5.10 -14.22
N ALA A 26 -0.89 6.28 -14.02
CA ALA A 26 -0.55 7.15 -12.90
C ALA A 26 -0.70 6.41 -11.56
N ARG A 27 -1.84 5.75 -11.35
CA ARG A 27 -2.12 4.94 -10.16
C ARG A 27 -1.08 3.82 -9.98
N ALA A 28 -0.87 3.01 -11.02
CA ALA A 28 0.01 1.85 -10.94
C ALA A 28 1.49 2.22 -10.70
N PHE A 29 1.90 3.42 -11.08
CA PHE A 29 3.27 3.91 -10.93
C PHE A 29 3.44 4.91 -9.77
N GLY A 30 2.51 4.92 -8.81
CA GLY A 30 2.69 5.60 -7.51
C GLY A 30 2.37 7.10 -7.49
N ALA A 31 1.64 7.62 -8.47
CA ALA A 31 1.10 8.97 -8.38
C ALA A 31 0.04 9.09 -7.26
N ALA A 32 -0.12 10.27 -6.67
CA ALA A 32 -1.16 10.54 -5.65
C ALA A 32 -2.55 10.65 -6.28
N GLY A 33 -2.62 11.10 -7.53
CA GLY A 33 -3.88 11.31 -8.20
C GLY A 33 -3.75 11.90 -9.59
N LEU A 34 -4.90 12.10 -10.22
CA LEU A 34 -5.03 12.72 -11.53
C LEU A 34 -6.15 13.75 -11.57
N THR A 35 -5.87 14.92 -12.14
CA THR A 35 -6.88 15.91 -12.51
C THR A 35 -7.12 15.84 -14.01
N LEU A 36 -8.36 15.55 -14.41
CA LEU A 36 -8.79 15.45 -15.81
C LEU A 36 -9.40 16.77 -16.30
N HIS A 37 -8.77 17.39 -17.30
CA HIS A 37 -9.36 18.53 -18.01
C HIS A 37 -10.50 18.06 -18.92
N ARG A 38 -11.68 18.69 -18.80
CA ARG A 38 -12.95 18.31 -19.43
C ARG A 38 -13.54 17.06 -18.76
N PRO A 39 -14.44 17.24 -17.78
CA PRO A 39 -15.01 16.12 -17.00
C PRO A 39 -15.60 15.02 -17.88
N ASP A 40 -15.37 13.76 -17.51
CA ASP A 40 -15.95 12.58 -18.15
C ASP A 40 -16.26 11.54 -17.07
N SER A 41 -17.56 11.33 -16.80
CA SER A 41 -18.02 10.47 -15.73
C SER A 41 -17.65 9.00 -15.93
N ARG A 42 -17.48 8.54 -17.18
CA ARG A 42 -17.11 7.14 -17.44
C ARG A 42 -15.66 6.87 -17.07
N VAL A 43 -14.77 7.83 -17.35
CA VAL A 43 -13.36 7.75 -16.97
C VAL A 43 -13.24 7.77 -15.45
N VAL A 44 -13.93 8.71 -14.79
CA VAL A 44 -13.96 8.83 -13.32
C VAL A 44 -14.45 7.53 -12.67
N ALA A 45 -15.63 7.03 -13.08
CA ALA A 45 -16.20 5.81 -12.50
C ALA A 45 -15.31 4.57 -12.67
N THR A 46 -14.62 4.44 -13.81
CA THR A 46 -13.70 3.30 -14.02
C THR A 46 -12.48 3.38 -13.11
N VAL A 47 -11.95 4.58 -12.89
CA VAL A 47 -10.78 4.77 -12.01
C VAL A 47 -11.16 4.56 -10.55
N GLU A 48 -12.34 5.04 -10.14
CA GLU A 48 -12.89 4.82 -8.80
C GLU A 48 -13.16 3.32 -8.54
N ASP A 49 -13.79 2.59 -9.47
CA ASP A 49 -14.00 1.12 -9.35
C ASP A 49 -12.68 0.36 -9.17
N VAL A 50 -11.67 0.67 -9.99
CA VAL A 50 -10.36 0.01 -9.88
C VAL A 50 -9.69 0.35 -8.55
N THR A 51 -9.77 1.60 -8.09
CA THR A 51 -9.18 2.02 -6.81
C THR A 51 -9.89 1.37 -5.63
N GLN A 52 -11.22 1.30 -5.65
CA GLN A 52 -11.99 0.61 -4.62
C GLN A 52 -11.62 -0.88 -4.53
N ARG A 53 -11.56 -1.57 -5.67
CA ARG A 53 -11.34 -3.03 -5.71
C ARG A 53 -9.90 -3.43 -5.43
N PHE A 54 -8.93 -2.67 -5.92
CA PHE A 54 -7.51 -2.99 -5.80
C PHE A 54 -6.77 -2.14 -4.76
N GLY A 55 -7.47 -1.26 -4.05
CA GLY A 55 -6.95 -0.46 -2.94
C GLY A 55 -6.15 0.77 -3.35
N GLY A 56 -5.48 1.37 -2.36
CA GLY A 56 -4.68 2.58 -2.48
C GLY A 56 -5.46 3.88 -2.35
N ASP A 57 -4.71 4.97 -2.17
CA ASP A 57 -5.23 6.32 -1.93
C ASP A 57 -5.32 7.21 -3.18
N PHE A 58 -5.31 6.59 -4.38
CA PHE A 58 -5.29 7.31 -5.64
C PHE A 58 -6.59 8.08 -5.90
N GLY A 59 -6.50 9.40 -6.00
CA GLY A 59 -7.66 10.25 -6.29
C GLY A 59 -7.79 10.62 -7.77
N ILE A 60 -9.02 10.70 -8.27
CA ILE A 60 -9.32 11.35 -9.55
C ILE A 60 -10.23 12.56 -9.35
N ALA A 61 -9.81 13.71 -9.90
CA ALA A 61 -10.58 14.95 -9.90
C ALA A 61 -10.79 15.42 -11.34
N THR A 62 -11.74 16.35 -11.54
CA THR A 62 -11.97 16.95 -12.85
C THR A 62 -11.84 18.47 -12.79
N THR A 63 -11.51 19.09 -13.93
CA THR A 63 -11.41 20.54 -14.05
C THR A 63 -11.83 21.02 -15.43
N THR A 64 -12.37 22.23 -15.49
CA THR A 64 -12.56 22.99 -16.73
C THR A 64 -11.47 24.06 -16.92
N ARG A 65 -10.60 24.26 -15.91
CA ARG A 65 -9.59 25.34 -15.86
C ARG A 65 -8.19 24.78 -15.60
N PRO A 66 -7.61 23.98 -16.51
CA PRO A 66 -6.31 23.32 -16.29
C PRO A 66 -5.16 24.30 -16.06
N ARG A 67 -5.18 25.47 -16.72
CA ARG A 67 -4.17 26.52 -16.51
C ARG A 67 -4.17 27.06 -15.07
N ALA A 68 -5.35 27.14 -14.43
CA ALA A 68 -5.46 27.57 -13.05
C ALA A 68 -4.92 26.51 -12.08
N VAL A 69 -5.14 25.23 -12.38
CA VAL A 69 -4.56 24.10 -11.61
C VAL A 69 -3.03 24.17 -11.67
N ALA A 70 -2.45 24.31 -12.86
CA ALA A 70 -1.00 24.41 -13.02
C ALA A 70 -0.41 25.64 -12.31
N ARG A 71 -1.02 26.82 -12.49
CA ARG A 71 -0.56 28.06 -11.85
C ARG A 71 -0.66 28.03 -10.32
N GLY A 72 -1.66 27.34 -9.78
CA GLY A 72 -1.89 27.26 -8.33
C GLY A 72 -1.03 26.20 -7.63
N TRP A 73 -0.25 25.41 -8.37
CA TRP A 73 0.57 24.35 -7.81
C TRP A 73 1.77 24.94 -7.05
N ARG A 74 2.07 24.42 -5.86
CA ARG A 74 3.13 24.93 -4.97
C ARG A 74 4.44 24.15 -5.04
N GLY A 75 4.50 23.13 -5.90
CA GLY A 75 5.70 22.34 -6.19
C GLY A 75 6.17 22.52 -7.63
N GLY A 76 7.06 21.64 -8.09
CA GLY A 76 7.56 21.68 -9.47
C GLY A 76 6.50 21.26 -10.49
N VAL A 77 6.40 21.99 -11.59
CA VAL A 77 5.52 21.69 -12.71
C VAL A 77 6.33 21.10 -13.87
N VAL A 78 6.07 19.85 -14.18
CA VAL A 78 6.70 19.10 -15.28
C VAL A 78 5.71 18.96 -16.42
N HIS A 79 6.06 19.45 -17.60
CA HIS A 79 5.31 19.21 -18.82
C HIS A 79 6.01 18.16 -19.67
N LEU A 80 5.33 17.03 -19.89
CA LEU A 80 5.83 15.97 -20.77
C LEU A 80 5.58 16.32 -22.24
N THR A 81 6.66 16.48 -22.99
CA THR A 81 6.66 16.89 -24.39
C THR A 81 7.90 16.38 -25.10
N MET A 82 7.76 15.89 -26.33
CA MET A 82 8.90 15.40 -27.14
C MET A 82 9.95 16.49 -27.45
N PHE A 83 9.60 17.77 -27.23
CA PHE A 83 10.48 18.93 -27.49
C PHE A 83 11.28 19.37 -26.24
N GLY A 84 11.12 18.69 -25.11
CA GLY A 84 11.74 19.06 -23.84
C GLY A 84 13.19 18.59 -23.66
N THR A 85 13.73 18.89 -22.48
CA THR A 85 15.01 18.38 -21.98
C THR A 85 14.95 16.86 -21.84
N PRO A 86 15.98 16.09 -22.24
CA PRO A 86 15.99 14.64 -22.10
C PRO A 86 15.73 14.18 -20.66
N LEU A 87 14.88 13.15 -20.51
CA LEU A 87 14.53 12.59 -19.20
C LEU A 87 15.77 12.21 -18.37
N ALA A 88 16.81 11.64 -18.99
CA ALA A 88 18.02 11.23 -18.29
C ALA A 88 18.74 12.40 -17.59
N GLU A 89 18.62 13.62 -18.14
CA GLU A 89 19.18 14.84 -17.57
C GLU A 89 18.24 15.46 -16.53
N ALA A 90 16.92 15.43 -16.78
CA ALA A 90 15.93 16.04 -15.90
C ALA A 90 15.64 15.19 -14.65
N ALA A 91 15.60 13.86 -14.76
CA ALA A 91 15.15 12.97 -13.70
C ALA A 91 15.96 13.08 -12.39
N PRO A 92 17.31 13.18 -12.40
CA PRO A 92 18.07 13.41 -11.17
C PRO A 92 17.63 14.66 -10.41
N LEU A 93 17.30 15.75 -11.12
CA LEU A 93 16.86 17.01 -10.53
C LEU A 93 15.43 16.90 -10.00
N LEU A 94 14.53 16.30 -10.80
CA LEU A 94 13.14 16.09 -10.40
C LEU A 94 12.99 15.18 -9.16
N ARG A 95 13.90 14.24 -8.92
CA ARG A 95 13.90 13.39 -7.71
C ARG A 95 14.11 14.18 -6.41
N HIS A 96 14.67 15.40 -6.48
CA HIS A 96 14.87 16.27 -5.33
C HIS A 96 13.66 17.16 -5.03
N GLU A 97 12.70 17.25 -5.95
CA GLU A 97 11.46 17.97 -5.72
C GLU A 97 10.62 17.27 -4.65
N ARG A 98 9.95 18.05 -3.80
CA ARG A 98 9.07 17.47 -2.77
C ARG A 98 7.72 17.08 -3.33
N ASP A 99 7.21 17.89 -4.26
CA ASP A 99 5.89 17.78 -4.83
C ASP A 99 5.94 18.14 -6.32
N LEU A 100 5.26 17.34 -7.15
CA LEU A 100 5.32 17.45 -8.61
C LEU A 100 3.95 17.39 -9.23
N LEU A 101 3.68 18.32 -10.15
CA LEU A 101 2.57 18.25 -11.09
C LEU A 101 3.09 17.83 -12.47
N VAL A 102 2.66 16.68 -12.97
CA VAL A 102 3.04 16.19 -14.30
C VAL A 102 1.90 16.46 -15.29
N ILE A 103 2.11 17.37 -16.23
CA ILE A 103 1.17 17.70 -17.31
C ILE A 103 1.38 16.75 -18.49
N VAL A 104 0.31 16.07 -18.90
CA VAL A 104 0.28 15.18 -20.08
C VAL A 104 -0.82 15.59 -21.05
N GLY A 105 -0.44 15.87 -22.30
CA GLY A 105 -1.32 16.37 -23.36
C GLY A 105 -1.89 15.28 -24.28
N ALA A 106 -3.11 15.48 -24.78
CA ALA A 106 -3.77 14.58 -25.72
C ALA A 106 -3.41 14.95 -27.17
N GLU A 107 -4.19 15.84 -27.77
CA GLU A 107 -4.02 16.28 -29.15
C GLU A 107 -3.12 17.51 -29.25
N ARG A 108 -3.65 18.69 -28.92
CA ARG A 108 -2.90 19.94 -29.02
C ARG A 108 -2.66 20.52 -27.65
N VAL A 109 -1.41 20.50 -27.23
CA VAL A 109 -0.98 21.15 -26.01
C VAL A 109 -0.99 22.68 -26.23
N PRO A 110 -1.71 23.45 -25.39
CA PRO A 110 -1.71 24.90 -25.47
C PRO A 110 -0.36 25.48 -25.01
N ARG A 111 0.04 26.60 -25.62
CA ARG A 111 1.31 27.30 -25.34
C ARG A 111 1.55 27.57 -23.85
N TRP A 112 0.50 27.84 -23.08
CA TRP A 112 0.63 28.11 -21.65
C TRP A 112 1.26 26.95 -20.87
N ALA A 113 1.14 25.70 -21.34
CA ALA A 113 1.73 24.55 -20.65
C ALA A 113 3.26 24.59 -20.72
N PHE A 114 3.82 25.04 -21.85
CA PHE A 114 5.26 25.26 -21.99
C PHE A 114 5.74 26.42 -21.12
N GLU A 115 4.97 27.50 -21.06
CA GLU A 115 5.33 28.73 -20.34
C GLU A 115 5.22 28.60 -18.82
N LEU A 116 4.28 27.79 -18.32
CA LEU A 116 4.07 27.59 -16.88
C LEU A 116 4.86 26.42 -16.31
N ALA A 117 5.39 25.52 -17.14
CA ALA A 117 6.17 24.40 -16.64
C ALA A 117 7.58 24.86 -16.27
N ASP A 118 8.00 24.53 -15.04
CA ASP A 118 9.39 24.68 -14.61
C ASP A 118 10.30 23.75 -15.42
N TRP A 119 9.76 22.59 -15.84
CA TRP A 119 10.47 21.59 -16.62
C TRP A 119 9.66 21.15 -17.82
N ASN A 120 10.14 21.42 -19.03
CA ASN A 120 9.64 20.74 -20.23
C ASN A 120 10.53 19.52 -20.47
N VAL A 121 9.98 18.30 -20.37
CA VAL A 121 10.76 17.05 -20.34
C VAL A 121 10.36 16.11 -21.48
N ALA A 122 11.37 15.61 -22.18
CA ALA A 122 11.25 14.67 -23.29
C ALA A 122 11.63 13.25 -22.88
N VAL A 123 10.69 12.32 -23.04
CA VAL A 123 10.93 10.88 -22.89
C VAL A 123 11.33 10.33 -24.25
N GLY A 124 12.57 10.59 -24.65
CA GLY A 124 12.96 10.46 -26.05
C GLY A 124 12.36 11.58 -26.91
N ARG A 125 12.79 11.65 -28.17
CA ARG A 125 12.44 12.75 -29.12
C ARG A 125 11.57 12.27 -30.29
N GLN A 126 10.97 11.09 -30.17
CA GLN A 126 10.08 10.52 -31.19
C GLN A 126 8.62 10.72 -30.78
N PRO A 127 7.70 10.96 -31.73
CA PRO A 127 6.28 11.01 -31.42
C PRO A 127 5.78 9.61 -31.04
N HIS A 128 5.26 9.46 -29.82
CA HIS A 128 4.66 8.24 -29.32
C HIS A 128 3.43 8.55 -28.45
N SER A 129 3.22 7.82 -27.34
CA SER A 129 2.08 8.02 -26.44
C SER A 129 2.45 8.76 -25.15
N GLU A 130 1.51 9.55 -24.68
CA GLU A 130 1.44 10.14 -23.34
C GLU A 130 1.41 9.09 -22.23
N VAL A 131 0.85 7.89 -22.48
CA VAL A 131 0.83 6.79 -21.52
C VAL A 131 2.24 6.25 -21.32
N ALA A 132 2.98 6.04 -22.41
CA ALA A 132 4.36 5.58 -22.37
C ALA A 132 5.29 6.63 -21.73
N ALA A 133 5.13 7.90 -22.10
CA ALA A 133 5.90 9.00 -21.52
C ALA A 133 5.70 9.07 -19.99
N LEU A 134 4.45 9.00 -19.54
CA LEU A 134 4.12 9.04 -18.12
C LEU A 134 4.69 7.84 -17.37
N ALA A 135 4.53 6.62 -17.91
CA ALA A 135 5.03 5.40 -17.28
C ALA A 135 6.55 5.44 -17.08
N ILE A 136 7.30 5.84 -18.11
CA ILE A 136 8.77 5.90 -18.06
C ILE A 136 9.24 7.00 -17.10
N LEU A 137 8.62 8.20 -17.14
CA LEU A 137 8.93 9.26 -16.16
C LEU A 137 8.74 8.75 -14.73
N LEU A 138 7.55 8.21 -14.41
CA LEU A 138 7.24 7.78 -13.04
C LEU A 138 8.14 6.63 -12.57
N ALA A 139 8.44 5.67 -13.45
CA ALA A 139 9.37 4.58 -13.14
C ALA A 139 10.80 5.06 -12.88
N GLU A 140 11.24 6.08 -13.63
CA GLU A 140 12.55 6.70 -13.44
C GLU A 140 12.60 7.52 -12.13
N LEU A 141 11.49 8.16 -11.74
CA LEU A 141 11.41 8.93 -10.49
C LEU A 141 11.39 8.04 -9.23
N ASP A 142 10.66 6.92 -9.25
CA ASP A 142 10.68 5.94 -8.16
C ASP A 142 10.81 4.50 -8.68
N PRO A 143 12.01 3.90 -8.64
CA PRO A 143 12.21 2.52 -9.11
C PRO A 143 11.48 1.46 -8.26
N ARG A 144 10.89 1.86 -7.12
CA ARG A 144 10.09 0.99 -6.26
C ARG A 144 8.59 1.10 -6.51
N TRP A 145 8.17 1.74 -7.61
CA TRP A 145 6.77 1.90 -8.01
C TRP A 145 5.95 0.60 -7.96
N ALA A 146 6.59 -0.56 -8.15
CA ALA A 146 5.96 -1.89 -8.12
C ALA A 146 5.83 -2.53 -6.71
N GLN A 147 6.26 -1.86 -5.63
CA GLN A 147 6.24 -2.40 -4.26
C GLN A 147 4.95 -1.98 -3.52
N PRO A 148 4.20 -2.88 -2.85
CA PRO A 148 2.74 -2.71 -2.80
C PRO A 148 2.19 -1.96 -1.58
N GLU A 149 1.12 -1.21 -1.86
CA GLU A 149 -0.06 -1.08 -0.99
C GLU A 149 -0.93 -2.34 -1.17
N LEU A 150 -1.36 -2.97 -0.08
CA LEU A 150 -2.04 -4.28 -0.03
C LEU A 150 -3.42 -4.19 0.64
N ASP A 151 -4.08 -3.04 0.54
CA ASP A 151 -5.32 -2.72 1.25
C ASP A 151 -6.58 -2.89 0.40
N GLY A 152 -6.44 -3.25 -0.88
CA GLY A 152 -7.57 -3.60 -1.74
C GLY A 152 -8.28 -4.89 -1.33
N GLU A 153 -9.50 -5.08 -1.83
CA GLU A 153 -10.23 -6.34 -1.67
C GLU A 153 -9.66 -7.45 -2.57
N LEU A 154 -9.14 -7.06 -3.73
CA LEU A 154 -8.61 -7.93 -4.77
C LEU A 154 -7.13 -7.67 -5.02
N GLN A 155 -6.37 -8.76 -5.16
CA GLN A 155 -5.00 -8.72 -5.66
C GLN A 155 -4.75 -9.80 -6.70
N VAL A 156 -3.84 -9.50 -7.62
CA VAL A 156 -3.34 -10.49 -8.57
C VAL A 156 -2.16 -11.20 -7.94
N SER A 157 -2.24 -12.54 -7.83
CA SER A 157 -1.08 -13.35 -7.45
C SER A 157 -0.26 -13.70 -8.68
N PRO A 158 1.04 -13.34 -8.75
CA PRO A 158 1.91 -13.75 -9.84
C PRO A 158 1.90 -15.27 -10.01
N SER A 159 1.70 -15.73 -11.25
CA SER A 159 1.60 -17.16 -11.56
C SER A 159 2.00 -17.37 -13.02
N ALA A 160 2.90 -18.33 -13.25
CA ALA A 160 3.43 -18.62 -14.58
C ALA A 160 2.41 -19.27 -15.53
N GLN A 161 1.33 -19.87 -15.00
CA GLN A 161 0.48 -20.79 -15.76
C GLN A 161 -1.01 -20.44 -15.73
N ARG A 162 -1.48 -19.70 -14.71
CA ARG A 162 -2.92 -19.43 -14.50
C ARG A 162 -3.18 -18.05 -13.91
N ARG A 163 -4.29 -17.43 -14.31
CA ARG A 163 -4.82 -16.23 -13.63
C ARG A 163 -5.33 -16.62 -12.24
N ARG A 164 -4.67 -16.15 -11.19
CA ARG A 164 -5.11 -16.33 -9.80
C ARG A 164 -5.43 -14.97 -9.19
N LEU A 165 -6.72 -14.74 -8.94
CA LEU A 165 -7.17 -13.62 -8.10
C LEU A 165 -7.17 -14.09 -6.65
N ALA A 166 -6.64 -13.27 -5.76
CA ALA A 166 -6.65 -13.50 -4.33
C ALA A 166 -7.60 -12.48 -3.67
N THR A 167 -8.52 -12.97 -2.86
CA THR A 167 -9.51 -12.19 -2.12
C THR A 167 -9.20 -12.22 -0.63
N ILE A 168 -9.66 -11.21 0.10
CA ILE A 168 -9.64 -11.25 1.57
C ILE A 168 -10.58 -12.37 2.03
N PRO A 169 -10.12 -13.33 2.85
CA PRO A 169 -10.97 -14.41 3.32
C PRO A 169 -11.98 -13.90 4.34
N THR A 170 -13.15 -14.53 4.35
CA THR A 170 -14.16 -14.36 5.39
C THR A 170 -13.70 -14.96 6.72
N GLU A 171 -14.37 -14.61 7.81
CA GLU A 171 -14.12 -15.23 9.12
C GLU A 171 -14.32 -16.75 9.04
N GLN A 172 -15.37 -17.23 8.36
CA GLN A 172 -15.64 -18.65 8.21
C GLN A 172 -14.49 -19.41 7.51
N GLU A 173 -13.91 -18.83 6.44
CA GLU A 173 -12.75 -19.41 5.76
C GLU A 173 -11.50 -19.41 6.64
N CYS A 174 -11.30 -18.35 7.44
CA CYS A 174 -10.20 -18.30 8.42
C CYS A 174 -10.36 -19.43 9.47
N LEU A 175 -11.57 -19.61 10.01
CA LEU A 175 -11.88 -20.65 10.99
C LEU A 175 -11.75 -22.05 10.38
N ALA A 176 -12.16 -22.24 9.12
CA ALA A 176 -11.97 -23.50 8.40
C ALA A 176 -10.48 -23.85 8.25
N LEU A 177 -9.63 -22.86 7.94
CA LEU A 177 -8.18 -23.06 7.86
C LEU A 177 -7.58 -23.45 9.22
N HIS A 178 -8.02 -22.79 10.31
CA HIS A 178 -7.64 -23.19 11.68
C HIS A 178 -8.06 -24.62 12.02
N GLY A 179 -9.28 -25.01 11.65
CA GLY A 179 -9.81 -26.36 11.85
C GLY A 179 -8.99 -27.41 11.10
N GLY A 180 -8.70 -27.18 9.82
CA GLY A 180 -7.84 -28.05 9.01
C GLY A 180 -6.40 -28.14 9.50
N ALA A 181 -5.89 -27.07 10.14
CA ALA A 181 -4.56 -27.05 10.75
C ALA A 181 -4.49 -27.67 12.16
N GLY A 182 -5.63 -28.04 12.77
CA GLY A 182 -5.67 -28.57 14.13
C GLY A 182 -5.33 -27.52 15.20
N SER A 183 -5.73 -26.26 15.01
CA SER A 183 -5.45 -25.18 15.95
C SER A 183 -6.12 -25.43 17.31
N PRO A 184 -5.39 -25.36 18.45
CA PRO A 184 -5.97 -25.61 19.75
C PRO A 184 -6.87 -24.43 20.19
N ALA A 185 -7.89 -24.71 21.02
CA ALA A 185 -8.86 -23.71 21.45
C ALA A 185 -8.25 -22.44 22.08
N PRO A 186 -7.18 -22.50 22.90
CA PRO A 186 -6.52 -21.30 23.42
C PRO A 186 -5.91 -20.40 22.34
N LEU A 187 -5.33 -20.99 21.28
CA LEU A 187 -4.77 -20.24 20.15
C LEU A 187 -5.88 -19.48 19.42
N LEU A 188 -6.99 -20.17 19.14
CA LEU A 188 -8.13 -19.57 18.46
C LEU A 188 -8.78 -18.45 19.29
N ALA A 189 -8.88 -18.65 20.61
CA ALA A 189 -9.39 -17.64 21.53
C ALA A 189 -8.51 -16.38 21.57
N HIS A 190 -7.19 -16.55 21.52
CA HIS A 190 -6.25 -15.44 21.38
C HIS A 190 -6.44 -14.70 20.06
N CYS A 191 -6.43 -15.40 18.93
CA CYS A 191 -6.63 -14.79 17.61
C CYS A 191 -7.93 -13.99 17.50
N ARG A 192 -9.05 -14.53 18.03
CA ARG A 192 -10.34 -13.82 18.07
C ARG A 192 -10.30 -12.54 18.91
N ALA A 193 -9.62 -12.58 20.07
CA ALA A 193 -9.50 -11.41 20.94
C ALA A 193 -8.68 -10.29 20.26
N VAL A 194 -7.56 -10.65 19.62
CA VAL A 194 -6.74 -9.71 18.85
C VAL A 194 -7.52 -9.17 17.64
N ALA A 195 -8.26 -10.02 16.93
CA ALA A 195 -9.05 -9.63 15.77
C ALA A 195 -10.15 -8.63 16.11
N GLY A 196 -10.88 -8.84 17.21
CA GLY A 196 -11.91 -7.89 17.66
C GLY A 196 -11.36 -6.50 17.93
N MET A 197 -10.23 -6.40 18.63
CA MET A 197 -9.58 -5.10 18.87
C MET A 197 -9.03 -4.50 17.56
N ALA A 198 -8.32 -5.30 16.76
CA ALA A 198 -7.71 -4.85 15.52
C ALA A 198 -8.73 -4.32 14.52
N ALA A 199 -9.90 -4.98 14.41
CA ALA A 199 -11.01 -4.52 13.59
C ALA A 199 -11.51 -3.13 14.03
N ALA A 200 -11.81 -2.96 15.33
CA ALA A 200 -12.32 -1.71 15.87
C ALA A 200 -11.32 -0.54 15.75
N VAL A 201 -10.03 -0.82 16.01
CA VAL A 201 -8.96 0.16 15.82
C VAL A 201 -8.78 0.54 14.35
N THR A 202 -8.89 -0.45 13.45
CA THR A 202 -8.72 -0.21 12.00
C THR A 202 -9.87 0.63 11.46
N ASP A 203 -11.11 0.37 11.89
CA ASP A 203 -12.30 1.15 11.55
C ASP A 203 -12.15 2.62 11.97
N ALA A 204 -11.76 2.85 13.23
CA ALA A 204 -11.50 4.20 13.75
C ALA A 204 -10.39 4.96 13.00
N LEU A 205 -9.49 4.24 12.30
CA LEU A 205 -8.40 4.82 11.51
C LEU A 205 -8.72 4.93 10.01
N GLY A 206 -9.92 4.52 9.59
CA GLY A 206 -10.34 4.46 8.20
C GLY A 206 -9.53 3.48 7.35
N GLY A 207 -9.10 2.36 7.94
CA GLY A 207 -8.37 1.29 7.25
C GLY A 207 -9.26 0.16 6.75
N ASN A 208 -8.66 -0.84 6.10
CA ASN A 208 -9.40 -2.02 5.65
C ASN A 208 -9.67 -2.99 6.81
N VAL A 209 -10.87 -2.90 7.40
CA VAL A 209 -11.30 -3.73 8.54
C VAL A 209 -11.30 -5.22 8.20
N ALA A 210 -11.77 -5.60 7.01
CA ALA A 210 -11.82 -7.00 6.58
C ALA A 210 -10.41 -7.61 6.52
N LEU A 211 -9.45 -6.87 5.97
CA LEU A 211 -8.05 -7.28 5.88
C LEU A 211 -7.39 -7.40 7.25
N ALA A 212 -7.59 -6.41 8.13
CA ALA A 212 -7.05 -6.44 9.48
C ALA A 212 -7.65 -7.59 10.31
N ASN A 213 -8.96 -7.82 10.20
CA ASN A 213 -9.65 -8.91 10.88
C ASN A 213 -9.15 -10.28 10.41
N ALA A 214 -9.10 -10.53 9.10
CA ALA A 214 -8.57 -11.77 8.54
C ALA A 214 -7.10 -12.00 8.92
N GLY A 215 -6.28 -10.95 8.81
CA GLY A 215 -4.88 -10.98 9.21
C GLY A 215 -4.69 -11.32 10.69
N ALA A 216 -5.49 -10.71 11.58
CA ALA A 216 -5.45 -10.98 13.02
C ALA A 216 -6.01 -12.36 13.39
N LEU A 217 -7.05 -12.86 12.72
CA LEU A 217 -7.55 -14.21 12.94
C LEU A 217 -6.46 -15.24 12.63
N LEU A 218 -5.70 -15.04 11.54
CA LEU A 218 -4.71 -16.00 11.06
C LEU A 218 -3.27 -15.74 11.53
N HIS A 219 -2.97 -14.62 12.21
CA HIS A 219 -1.60 -14.15 12.47
C HIS A 219 -0.70 -15.20 13.13
N ASP A 220 -1.30 -16.04 13.97
CA ASP A 220 -0.61 -17.01 14.81
C ASP A 220 -0.84 -18.46 14.35
N ILE A 221 -1.49 -18.69 13.19
CA ILE A 221 -1.84 -20.04 12.69
C ILE A 221 -0.62 -20.94 12.49
N GLY A 222 0.55 -20.36 12.18
CA GLY A 222 1.80 -21.10 12.03
C GLY A 222 2.26 -21.79 13.32
N ARG A 223 1.70 -21.42 14.49
CA ARG A 223 1.98 -22.09 15.77
C ARG A 223 1.57 -23.56 15.78
N THR A 224 0.68 -23.97 14.87
CA THR A 224 0.33 -25.38 14.63
C THR A 224 1.48 -26.20 14.06
N ARG A 225 2.50 -25.56 13.49
CA ARG A 225 3.65 -26.20 12.84
C ARG A 225 4.96 -25.97 13.58
N ALA A 226 5.07 -24.86 14.31
CA ALA A 226 6.32 -24.48 14.94
C ALA A 226 6.09 -23.56 16.15
N ALA A 227 6.91 -23.70 17.20
CA ALA A 227 6.75 -22.95 18.44
C ALA A 227 7.53 -21.62 18.48
N GLY A 228 8.59 -21.50 17.67
CA GLY A 228 9.48 -20.34 17.63
C GLY A 228 9.01 -19.24 16.68
N VAL A 229 9.90 -18.31 16.36
CA VAL A 229 9.63 -17.14 15.50
C VAL A 229 9.20 -17.50 14.07
N GLU A 230 9.60 -18.69 13.60
CA GLU A 230 9.30 -19.25 12.28
C GLU A 230 7.81 -19.43 11.99
N HIS A 231 6.94 -19.43 13.02
CA HIS A 231 5.48 -19.50 12.83
C HIS A 231 4.96 -18.36 11.94
N CYS A 232 5.58 -17.18 11.96
CA CYS A 232 5.14 -16.07 11.12
C CYS A 232 5.35 -16.36 9.62
N ALA A 233 6.46 -17.00 9.27
CA ALA A 233 6.75 -17.37 7.88
C ALA A 233 5.87 -18.56 7.43
N LEU A 234 5.71 -19.56 8.30
CA LEU A 234 4.88 -20.74 8.02
C LEU A 234 3.40 -20.37 7.88
N GLY A 235 2.86 -19.55 8.79
CA GLY A 235 1.48 -19.08 8.70
C GLY A 235 1.23 -18.25 7.44
N ALA A 236 2.19 -17.41 7.04
CA ALA A 236 2.10 -16.65 5.80
C ALA A 236 2.11 -17.56 4.57
N ALA A 237 2.89 -18.64 4.57
CA ALA A 237 2.87 -19.65 3.52
C ALA A 237 1.52 -20.39 3.46
N MET A 238 0.98 -20.79 4.62
CA MET A 238 -0.35 -21.45 4.70
C MET A 238 -1.46 -20.57 4.11
N ALA A 239 -1.48 -19.27 4.43
CA ALA A 239 -2.45 -18.34 3.85
C ALA A 239 -2.28 -18.18 2.32
N ALA A 240 -1.04 -18.15 1.84
CA ALA A 240 -0.75 -18.05 0.40
C ALA A 240 -1.14 -19.34 -0.36
N GLU A 241 -0.89 -20.50 0.23
CA GLU A 241 -1.31 -21.80 -0.30
C GLU A 241 -2.84 -21.90 -0.41
N ALA A 242 -3.55 -21.46 0.65
CA ALA A 242 -5.00 -21.32 0.67
C ALA A 242 -5.56 -20.32 -0.36
N GLY A 243 -4.71 -19.50 -0.99
CA GLY A 243 -5.10 -18.54 -2.03
C GLY A 243 -5.68 -17.25 -1.51
N PHE A 244 -5.44 -16.95 -0.23
CA PHE A 244 -5.90 -15.73 0.39
C PHE A 244 -5.08 -14.52 -0.06
N HIS A 245 -5.69 -13.35 0.14
CA HIS A 245 -5.10 -12.06 -0.16
C HIS A 245 -3.64 -11.94 0.34
N PRO A 246 -2.70 -11.46 -0.49
CA PRO A 246 -1.30 -11.31 -0.08
C PRO A 246 -1.12 -10.35 1.10
N GLY A 247 -2.05 -9.41 1.30
CA GLY A 247 -2.10 -8.58 2.51
C GLY A 247 -2.28 -9.39 3.80
N VAL A 248 -3.07 -10.46 3.78
CA VAL A 248 -3.23 -11.37 4.93
C VAL A 248 -1.92 -12.08 5.23
N ALA A 249 -1.29 -12.67 4.20
CA ALA A 249 0.02 -13.31 4.33
C ALA A 249 1.09 -12.32 4.83
N HIS A 250 1.04 -11.05 4.40
CA HIS A 250 1.93 -10.00 4.87
C HIS A 250 1.72 -9.67 6.36
N ILE A 251 0.47 -9.53 6.80
CA ILE A 251 0.14 -9.30 8.22
C ILE A 251 0.68 -10.45 9.08
N ILE A 252 0.40 -11.70 8.69
CA ILE A 252 0.89 -12.90 9.38
C ILE A 252 2.43 -12.91 9.44
N ARG A 253 3.10 -12.59 8.33
CA ARG A 253 4.57 -12.58 8.28
C ARG A 253 5.19 -11.51 9.18
N ALA A 254 4.56 -10.34 9.28
CA ALA A 254 5.16 -9.13 9.85
C ALA A 254 4.75 -8.82 11.30
N HIS A 255 3.91 -9.62 11.94
CA HIS A 255 3.34 -9.28 13.25
C HIS A 255 4.38 -9.39 14.41
N VAL A 256 5.28 -10.37 14.35
CA VAL A 256 6.19 -10.69 15.46
C VAL A 256 7.13 -9.54 15.79
N GLY A 257 7.21 -9.18 17.09
CA GLY A 257 8.24 -8.27 17.61
C GLY A 257 8.21 -6.86 17.04
N GLY A 258 7.04 -6.41 16.57
CA GLY A 258 6.87 -5.13 15.86
C GLY A 258 7.55 -5.12 14.47
N GLY A 259 7.80 -6.30 13.92
CA GLY A 259 8.48 -6.56 12.66
C GLY A 259 9.95 -6.93 12.81
N LEU A 260 10.47 -7.71 11.87
CA LEU A 260 11.86 -8.18 11.84
C LEU A 260 12.62 -7.53 10.67
N PRO A 261 13.69 -6.75 10.93
CA PRO A 261 14.58 -6.29 9.87
C PRO A 261 15.19 -7.46 9.11
N GLN A 262 15.47 -7.30 7.82
CA GLN A 262 15.94 -8.39 6.97
C GLN A 262 17.21 -9.09 7.51
N ARG A 263 18.14 -8.34 8.11
CA ARG A 263 19.34 -8.91 8.75
C ARG A 263 19.00 -9.85 9.92
N GLU A 264 17.98 -9.50 10.70
CA GLU A 264 17.53 -10.26 11.87
C GLU A 264 16.77 -11.50 11.41
N ALA A 265 15.86 -11.34 10.43
CA ALA A 265 15.17 -12.47 9.82
C ALA A 265 16.15 -13.51 9.23
N ARG A 266 17.20 -13.06 8.54
CA ARG A 266 18.28 -13.94 8.03
C ARG A 266 19.03 -14.65 9.15
N ALA A 267 19.39 -13.93 10.23
CA ALA A 267 20.09 -14.51 11.38
C ALA A 267 19.23 -15.56 12.11
N LEU A 268 17.90 -15.42 12.04
CA LEU A 268 16.92 -16.37 12.58
C LEU A 268 16.59 -17.52 11.60
N GLY A 269 17.23 -17.59 10.43
CA GLY A 269 16.99 -18.65 9.44
C GLY A 269 15.64 -18.53 8.71
N LEU A 270 14.97 -17.38 8.78
CA LEU A 270 13.69 -17.18 8.11
C LEU A 270 13.88 -17.05 6.59
N PRO A 271 12.92 -17.53 5.77
CA PRO A 271 13.00 -17.39 4.32
C PRO A 271 12.97 -15.90 3.90
N PRO A 272 13.49 -15.55 2.71
CA PRO A 272 13.42 -14.19 2.19
C PRO A 272 11.98 -13.65 2.17
N GLY A 273 11.78 -12.43 2.70
CA GLY A 273 10.48 -11.76 2.72
C GLY A 273 10.55 -10.40 3.43
N ASP A 274 9.48 -9.61 3.32
CA ASP A 274 9.30 -8.41 4.14
C ASP A 274 8.58 -8.78 5.45
N TYR A 275 9.31 -8.68 6.56
CA TYR A 275 8.82 -8.96 7.90
C TYR A 275 8.53 -7.67 8.66
N LEU A 276 8.52 -6.50 8.01
CA LEU A 276 8.18 -5.23 8.65
C LEU A 276 6.70 -4.90 8.40
N PRO A 277 5.96 -4.42 9.42
CA PRO A 277 4.57 -4.03 9.24
C PRO A 277 4.48 -2.70 8.46
N ARG A 278 4.46 -2.80 7.13
CA ARG A 278 4.42 -1.67 6.19
C ARG A 278 3.03 -1.00 6.14
N THR A 279 1.98 -1.80 6.04
CA THR A 279 0.60 -1.30 5.89
C THR A 279 0.03 -0.78 7.21
N LEU A 280 -1.12 -0.11 7.15
CA LEU A 280 -1.82 0.32 8.35
C LEU A 280 -2.30 -0.90 9.14
N GLU A 281 -2.93 -1.85 8.45
CA GLU A 281 -3.53 -3.07 8.98
C GLU A 281 -2.46 -3.92 9.66
N ALA A 282 -1.30 -4.14 9.02
CA ALA A 282 -0.20 -4.89 9.64
C ALA A 282 0.34 -4.20 10.89
N ARG A 283 0.37 -2.86 10.94
CA ARG A 283 0.77 -2.13 12.14
C ARG A 283 -0.26 -2.23 13.25
N VAL A 284 -1.55 -2.17 12.91
CA VAL A 284 -2.65 -2.31 13.87
C VAL A 284 -2.63 -3.71 14.47
N VAL A 285 -2.59 -4.76 13.65
CA VAL A 285 -2.57 -6.15 14.12
C VAL A 285 -1.34 -6.42 14.99
N ALA A 286 -0.14 -6.03 14.53
CA ALA A 286 1.07 -6.16 15.34
C ALA A 286 0.99 -5.38 16.66
N ALA A 287 0.39 -4.18 16.68
CA ALA A 287 0.24 -3.40 17.91
C ALA A 287 -0.77 -4.05 18.87
N CYS A 288 -1.92 -4.50 18.36
CA CYS A 288 -2.98 -5.11 19.16
C CYS A 288 -2.50 -6.42 19.78
N ASP A 289 -1.83 -7.29 19.03
CA ASP A 289 -1.26 -8.55 19.52
C ASP A 289 -0.36 -8.33 20.77
N ASN A 290 0.48 -7.30 20.75
CA ASN A 290 1.36 -6.99 21.88
C ASN A 290 0.61 -6.60 23.18
N LEU A 291 -0.67 -6.23 23.09
CA LEU A 291 -1.53 -5.90 24.23
C LEU A 291 -2.33 -7.10 24.76
N TYR A 292 -2.05 -8.32 24.28
CA TYR A 292 -2.65 -9.54 24.78
C TYR A 292 -1.60 -10.53 25.30
N ALA A 293 -2.00 -11.30 26.33
CA ALA A 293 -1.33 -12.53 26.77
C ALA A 293 -2.39 -13.64 26.82
N GLY A 294 -2.33 -14.57 25.87
CA GLY A 294 -3.48 -15.41 25.56
C GLY A 294 -4.66 -14.54 25.14
N SER A 295 -5.86 -14.77 25.68
CA SER A 295 -7.04 -13.96 25.38
C SER A 295 -7.24 -12.77 26.33
N ARG A 296 -6.35 -12.54 27.29
CA ARG A 296 -6.48 -11.45 28.28
C ARG A 296 -5.65 -10.23 27.88
N ARG A 297 -6.22 -9.04 28.11
CA ARG A 297 -5.51 -7.77 27.97
C ARG A 297 -4.34 -7.71 28.94
N ARG A 298 -3.23 -7.12 28.49
CA ARG A 298 -2.07 -6.77 29.31
C ARG A 298 -1.59 -5.36 29.01
N PRO A 299 -0.94 -4.69 29.98
CA PRO A 299 -0.16 -3.48 29.73
C PRO A 299 0.95 -3.71 28.70
N LEU A 300 1.23 -2.70 27.86
CA LEU A 300 2.39 -2.73 26.96
C LEU A 300 3.71 -2.88 27.73
N ALA A 301 3.79 -2.29 28.92
CA ALA A 301 4.96 -2.37 29.79
C ALA A 301 5.37 -3.82 30.05
N ASP A 302 4.40 -4.68 30.38
CA ASP A 302 4.62 -6.10 30.67
C ASP A 302 5.16 -6.85 29.45
N CYS A 303 4.61 -6.58 28.26
CA CYS A 303 5.14 -7.11 26.99
C CYS A 303 6.61 -6.73 26.79
N THR A 304 6.93 -5.45 26.96
CA THR A 304 8.28 -4.94 26.74
C THR A 304 9.28 -5.43 27.78
N ALA A 305 8.87 -5.56 29.04
CA ALA A 305 9.67 -6.11 30.13
C ALA A 305 10.00 -7.58 29.87
N TRP A 306 9.01 -8.37 29.43
CA TRP A 306 9.23 -9.76 29.03
C TRP A 306 10.22 -9.87 27.86
N LEU A 307 10.04 -9.08 26.79
CA LEU A 307 10.98 -9.07 25.66
C LEU A 307 12.42 -8.72 26.11
N GLN A 308 12.56 -7.75 27.01
CA GLN A 308 13.86 -7.38 27.57
C GLN A 308 14.48 -8.51 28.40
N SER A 309 13.68 -9.23 29.19
CA SER A 309 14.14 -10.38 29.98
C SER A 309 14.63 -11.53 29.10
N GLN A 310 14.10 -11.65 27.88
CA GLN A 310 14.57 -12.60 26.85
C GLN A 310 15.79 -12.09 26.05
N GLY A 311 16.37 -10.94 26.41
CA GLY A 311 17.47 -10.32 25.67
C GLY A 311 17.06 -9.60 24.38
N LEU A 312 15.77 -9.54 24.07
CA LEU A 312 15.22 -8.98 22.82
C LEU A 312 14.99 -7.46 22.90
N LYS A 313 16.01 -6.72 23.35
CA LYS A 313 15.94 -5.26 23.58
C LYS A 313 15.51 -4.47 22.33
N MET A 314 15.94 -4.90 21.15
CA MET A 314 15.57 -4.24 19.90
C MET A 314 14.11 -4.50 19.50
N ALA A 315 13.58 -5.70 19.76
CA ALA A 315 12.17 -6.01 19.55
C ALA A 315 11.29 -5.16 20.49
N ALA A 316 11.63 -5.06 21.79
CA ALA A 316 10.91 -4.19 22.74
C ALA A 316 10.82 -2.73 22.25
N ARG A 317 11.91 -2.20 21.70
CA ARG A 317 11.94 -0.84 21.11
C ARG A 317 11.03 -0.73 19.88
N ARG A 318 10.96 -1.75 19.04
CA ARG A 318 10.10 -1.76 17.84
C ARG A 318 8.62 -1.88 18.22
N VAL A 319 8.26 -2.78 19.13
CA VAL A 319 6.91 -2.91 19.68
C VAL A 319 6.42 -1.57 20.22
N THR A 320 7.23 -0.90 21.06
CA THR A 320 6.92 0.44 21.57
C THR A 320 6.70 1.47 20.44
N ARG A 321 7.53 1.42 19.38
CA ARG A 321 7.43 2.33 18.25
C ARG A 321 6.16 2.11 17.43
N VAL A 322 5.80 0.85 17.17
CA VAL A 322 4.58 0.50 16.44
C VAL A 322 3.36 0.95 17.25
N HIS A 323 3.31 0.66 18.55
CA HIS A 323 2.26 1.12 19.47
C HIS A 323 2.08 2.63 19.43
N ARG A 324 3.18 3.40 19.61
CA ARG A 324 3.14 4.88 19.57
C ARG A 324 2.67 5.40 18.22
N ARG A 325 3.03 4.74 17.12
CA ARG A 325 2.63 5.15 15.77
C ARG A 325 1.13 4.98 15.56
N VAL A 326 0.55 3.87 16.03
CA VAL A 326 -0.90 3.63 15.98
C VAL A 326 -1.62 4.61 16.90
N SER A 327 -1.16 4.75 18.16
CA SER A 327 -1.72 5.69 19.15
C SER A 327 -1.75 7.13 18.65
N ARG A 328 -0.66 7.61 18.05
CA ARG A 328 -0.61 8.96 17.47
C ARG A 328 -1.66 9.16 16.37
N ARG A 329 -1.90 8.15 15.53
CA ARG A 329 -2.90 8.24 14.46
C ARG A 329 -4.33 8.19 15.02
N LEU A 330 -4.54 7.47 16.12
CA LEU A 330 -5.81 7.43 16.85
C LEU A 330 -6.10 8.72 17.63
N GLY A 331 -5.08 9.49 18.00
CA GLY A 331 -5.23 10.65 18.88
C GLY A 331 -5.38 10.30 20.37
N ARG A 332 -5.24 9.02 20.74
CA ARG A 332 -5.27 8.50 22.12
C ARG A 332 -4.36 7.28 22.27
N ASP A 333 -4.06 6.85 23.49
CA ASP A 333 -3.26 5.63 23.69
C ASP A 333 -4.04 4.40 23.20
N LEU A 334 -3.42 3.58 22.37
CA LEU A 334 -4.00 2.32 21.89
C LEU A 334 -4.35 1.37 23.05
N ALA A 335 -3.65 1.43 24.18
CA ALA A 335 -3.95 0.61 25.35
C ALA A 335 -5.31 0.94 25.99
N GLU A 336 -5.81 2.17 25.78
CA GLU A 336 -7.11 2.67 26.26
C GLU A 336 -8.26 2.45 25.27
N PHE A 337 -7.94 1.90 24.09
CA PHE A 337 -8.91 1.55 23.06
C PHE A 337 -9.63 0.24 23.43
#